data_AF-A0A9E4H6U8-F1
#
_entry.id   AF-A0A9E4H6U8-F1
#
_cell.length_a   1.000
_cell.length_b   1.000
_cell.length_c   1.000
_cell.angle_alpha   90.00
_cell.angle_beta   90.00
_cell.angle_gamma   90.00
#
_symmetry.space_group_name_H-M   'P 1'
#
loop_
_entity.id
_entity.type
_entity.pdbx_description
1 polymer ?
#
loop_
_entity_poly.entity_id
_entity_poly.type
_entity_poly.pdbx_seq_one_letter_code
_entity_poly.pdbx_strand_id
1 'polypeptide(L)'
;MQVGGPTDYQVKCNSTGTADYDNDGLLDILMCARDDRDSLFKNMGGLNFTSVNTPIDNLSSWSTNTLFSDLDNDGDQDAIRIHRWQPSAIYENQEGTFVDATPAALSTLSNVRSVEAKDFDNDGDHDLMVGSRAFGYAMLMNNGGFNFTDVTSTHLPVHNQTANSSVSGDVDNDGDLDLYIAAFLGASELWLNNGSGVFSATASSANLQAGSDGPSMGGLNGDGMLDLYVPVWSSNNAYFLNTTSDGNNYLQVELEGLVSNKSAIGAKVKIYFNLFGNQVWRSREVQAISQKQGQNDLKQHFGVGGATELDSLIIEWPSGLVCRYVNLPTNQEYYFQEVCCGSVPAPVITEEVDTVSNGISFTQDLPADEFQWIRSFLWGVAGSGEYFLESIEEQFRI
;
A
#
# COMPACT_ATOMS: atom_id res chain seq x y z
N MET A 1 -23.68 -4.72 -0.06
CA MET A 1 -23.73 -6.00 -0.80
C MET A 1 -25.02 -6.71 -0.41
N GLN A 2 -25.97 -6.83 -1.33
CA GLN A 2 -27.26 -7.50 -1.05
C GLN A 2 -27.08 -8.99 -1.33
N VAL A 3 -26.66 -9.74 -0.32
CA VAL A 3 -26.55 -11.20 -0.43
C VAL A 3 -27.97 -11.76 -0.41
N GLY A 4 -28.41 -12.35 -1.52
CA GLY A 4 -29.79 -12.75 -1.74
C GLY A 4 -30.32 -13.74 -0.69
N GLY A 5 -31.05 -13.23 0.30
CA GLY A 5 -31.79 -14.00 1.30
C GLY A 5 -32.70 -13.09 2.15
N PRO A 6 -33.76 -13.62 2.82
CA PRO A 6 -34.82 -12.81 3.44
C PRO A 6 -34.45 -12.14 4.77
N THR A 7 -33.17 -12.15 5.15
CA THR A 7 -32.67 -11.52 6.37
C THR A 7 -31.36 -10.83 6.05
N ASP A 8 -31.33 -9.50 6.18
CA ASP A 8 -30.12 -8.70 6.12
C ASP A 8 -29.08 -9.28 7.09
N TYR A 9 -28.09 -10.01 6.56
CA TYR A 9 -26.99 -10.55 7.34
C TYR A 9 -26.04 -9.40 7.69
N GLN A 10 -26.22 -8.79 8.87
CA GLN A 10 -25.38 -7.68 9.32
C GLN A 10 -24.15 -8.18 10.05
N VAL A 11 -23.03 -8.27 9.32
CA VAL A 11 -21.70 -8.51 9.89
C VAL A 11 -21.05 -7.16 10.18
N LYS A 12 -20.46 -7.01 11.37
CA LYS A 12 -19.58 -5.87 11.65
C LYS A 12 -18.24 -6.13 10.98
N CYS A 13 -17.96 -5.43 9.90
CA CYS A 13 -16.69 -5.47 9.19
C CYS A 13 -15.70 -4.48 9.82
N ASN A 14 -14.43 -4.87 9.97
CA ASN A 14 -13.34 -3.97 10.38
C ASN A 14 -12.48 -3.52 9.19
N SER A 15 -12.31 -4.38 8.20
CA SER A 15 -11.54 -4.13 6.99
C SER A 15 -11.98 -5.05 5.87
N THR A 16 -11.71 -4.64 4.64
CA THR A 16 -11.78 -5.49 3.46
C THR A 16 -10.38 -5.64 2.87
N GLY A 17 -10.18 -6.59 1.98
CA GLY A 17 -9.03 -6.74 1.09
C GLY A 17 -9.56 -7.04 -0.29
N THR A 18 -8.86 -6.58 -1.32
CA THR A 18 -9.31 -6.71 -2.70
C THR A 18 -8.17 -7.21 -3.57
N ALA A 19 -8.42 -8.28 -4.33
CA ALA A 19 -7.50 -8.91 -5.26
C ALA A 19 -8.30 -9.71 -6.28
N ASP A 20 -7.72 -9.98 -7.45
CA ASP A 20 -8.23 -10.97 -8.40
C ASP A 20 -7.63 -12.33 -8.01
N TYR A 21 -8.21 -12.98 -6.98
CA TYR A 21 -7.54 -14.14 -6.35
C TYR A 21 -7.57 -15.39 -7.23
N ASP A 22 -8.48 -15.47 -8.21
CA ASP A 22 -8.59 -16.59 -9.13
C ASP A 22 -8.27 -16.26 -10.59
N ASN A 23 -7.62 -15.12 -10.81
CA ASN A 23 -7.09 -14.65 -12.10
C ASN A 23 -8.15 -14.63 -13.21
N ASP A 24 -9.38 -14.23 -12.89
CA ASP A 24 -10.49 -14.13 -13.84
C ASP A 24 -10.69 -12.71 -14.42
N GLY A 25 -9.84 -11.77 -14.01
CA GLY A 25 -9.83 -10.37 -14.41
C GLY A 25 -10.72 -9.48 -13.54
N LEU A 26 -11.47 -10.04 -12.60
CA LEU A 26 -12.36 -9.31 -11.71
C LEU A 26 -11.80 -9.23 -10.30
N LEU A 27 -11.86 -8.05 -9.70
CA LEU A 27 -11.52 -7.91 -8.30
C LEU A 27 -12.57 -8.58 -7.40
N ASP A 28 -12.09 -9.43 -6.52
CA ASP A 28 -12.81 -10.12 -5.46
C ASP A 28 -12.59 -9.42 -4.11
N ILE A 29 -13.39 -9.79 -3.11
CA ILE A 29 -13.37 -9.10 -1.81
C ILE A 29 -13.24 -10.12 -0.68
N LEU A 30 -12.15 -10.02 0.08
CA LEU A 30 -12.04 -10.65 1.38
C LEU A 30 -12.52 -9.68 2.47
N MET A 31 -13.55 -10.07 3.21
CA MET A 31 -14.11 -9.25 4.28
C MET A 31 -13.64 -9.78 5.64
N CYS A 32 -13.03 -8.90 6.45
CA CYS A 32 -12.68 -9.20 7.83
C CYS A 32 -13.77 -8.80 8.81
N ALA A 33 -14.27 -9.77 9.58
CA ALA A 33 -15.31 -9.57 10.56
C ALA A 33 -14.76 -9.27 11.95
N ARG A 34 -15.55 -8.54 12.74
CA ARG A 34 -15.26 -8.23 14.14
C ARG A 34 -15.80 -9.29 15.10
N ASP A 35 -17.05 -9.68 14.89
CA ASP A 35 -17.84 -10.53 15.78
C ASP A 35 -18.42 -11.75 15.02
N ASP A 36 -17.89 -12.06 13.84
CA ASP A 36 -18.33 -13.16 12.97
C ASP A 36 -17.10 -13.78 12.27
N ARG A 37 -17.32 -14.68 11.31
CA ARG A 37 -16.30 -15.24 10.44
C ARG A 37 -15.93 -14.25 9.33
N ASP A 38 -14.66 -14.29 8.94
CA ASP A 38 -14.21 -13.67 7.71
C ASP A 38 -14.90 -14.35 6.50
N SER A 39 -14.98 -13.65 5.37
CA SER A 39 -15.69 -14.17 4.20
C SER A 39 -15.07 -13.66 2.92
N LEU A 40 -14.66 -14.60 2.05
CA LEU A 40 -14.29 -14.30 0.67
C LEU A 40 -15.53 -14.24 -0.23
N PHE A 41 -15.62 -13.19 -1.04
CA PHE A 41 -16.67 -12.99 -2.03
C PHE A 41 -16.04 -12.92 -3.42
N LYS A 42 -16.35 -13.92 -4.25
CA LYS A 42 -15.98 -13.93 -5.66
C LYS A 42 -16.91 -13.02 -6.45
N ASN A 43 -16.34 -12.14 -7.26
CA ASN A 43 -17.04 -11.28 -8.19
C ASN A 43 -17.44 -12.07 -9.43
N MET A 44 -18.71 -11.97 -9.80
CA MET A 44 -19.30 -12.65 -10.96
C MET A 44 -19.55 -11.67 -12.11
N GLY A 45 -19.04 -10.44 -11.99
CA GLY A 45 -19.25 -9.33 -12.92
C GLY A 45 -20.53 -8.54 -12.60
N GLY A 46 -20.56 -7.28 -13.05
CA GLY A 46 -21.72 -6.40 -12.86
C GLY A 46 -22.06 -6.15 -11.38
N LEU A 47 -21.04 -6.10 -10.51
CA LEU A 47 -21.17 -5.94 -9.06
C LEU A 47 -21.99 -7.06 -8.37
N ASN A 48 -22.05 -8.25 -8.98
CA ASN A 48 -22.68 -9.42 -8.40
C ASN A 48 -21.62 -10.30 -7.73
N PHE A 49 -21.84 -10.71 -6.48
CA PHE A 49 -20.85 -11.44 -5.69
C PHE A 49 -21.44 -12.73 -5.13
N THR A 50 -20.62 -13.78 -5.06
CA THR A 50 -20.96 -15.05 -4.42
C THR A 50 -19.97 -15.38 -3.30
N SER A 51 -20.47 -15.89 -2.17
CA SER A 51 -19.58 -16.30 -1.08
C SER A 51 -18.83 -17.57 -1.47
N VAL A 52 -17.52 -17.57 -1.29
CA VAL A 52 -16.65 -18.74 -1.43
C VAL A 52 -16.44 -19.34 -0.05
N ASN A 53 -16.34 -20.67 0.05
CA ASN A 53 -15.93 -21.31 1.30
C ASN A 53 -14.43 -21.60 1.21
N THR A 54 -13.65 -20.96 2.06
CA THR A 54 -12.19 -21.05 2.07
C THR A 54 -11.66 -21.37 3.48
N PRO A 55 -10.40 -21.82 3.62
CA PRO A 55 -9.78 -21.96 4.93
C PRO A 55 -9.71 -20.66 5.73
N ILE A 56 -9.70 -19.50 5.06
CA ILE A 56 -9.66 -18.16 5.66
C ILE A 56 -10.89 -17.91 6.55
N ASP A 57 -12.05 -18.49 6.19
CA ASP A 57 -13.36 -18.25 6.81
C ASP A 57 -13.59 -18.99 8.15
N ASN A 58 -12.59 -19.69 8.68
CA ASN A 58 -12.83 -20.70 9.72
C ASN A 58 -12.78 -20.21 11.18
N LEU A 59 -12.48 -18.93 11.44
CA LEU A 59 -12.36 -18.41 12.80
C LEU A 59 -13.37 -17.28 13.05
N SER A 60 -14.29 -17.50 14.00
CA SER A 60 -15.19 -16.45 14.48
C SER A 60 -14.45 -15.58 15.50
N SER A 61 -13.85 -14.49 15.06
CA SER A 61 -13.15 -13.57 15.97
C SER A 61 -12.77 -12.25 15.31
N TRP A 62 -12.21 -11.34 16.11
CA TRP A 62 -11.89 -9.96 15.76
C TRP A 62 -10.67 -9.83 14.82
N SER A 63 -10.86 -10.12 13.54
CA SER A 63 -9.92 -9.77 12.47
C SER A 63 -9.84 -8.26 12.33
N THR A 64 -8.63 -7.71 12.29
CA THR A 64 -8.42 -6.24 12.34
C THR A 64 -8.10 -5.64 11.00
N ASN A 65 -7.43 -6.39 10.13
CA ASN A 65 -7.12 -6.01 8.76
C ASN A 65 -6.82 -7.25 7.92
N THR A 66 -6.92 -7.10 6.61
CA THR A 66 -6.43 -8.05 5.62
C THR A 66 -5.77 -7.29 4.47
N LEU A 67 -4.79 -7.90 3.83
CA LEU A 67 -4.25 -7.42 2.56
C LEU A 67 -3.93 -8.61 1.65
N PHE A 68 -3.69 -8.30 0.39
CA PHE A 68 -3.22 -9.23 -0.61
C PHE A 68 -1.86 -8.79 -1.14
N SER A 69 -0.97 -9.75 -1.34
CA SER A 69 0.34 -9.53 -1.92
C SER A 69 0.95 -10.85 -2.38
N ASP A 70 1.62 -10.86 -3.52
CA ASP A 70 2.36 -12.03 -4.02
C ASP A 70 3.68 -12.18 -3.24
N LEU A 71 3.67 -13.00 -2.16
CA LEU A 71 4.75 -13.13 -1.17
C LEU A 71 5.81 -14.17 -1.55
N ASP A 72 5.51 -15.09 -2.45
CA ASP A 72 6.46 -16.09 -2.93
C ASP A 72 6.89 -15.89 -4.39
N ASN A 73 6.43 -14.80 -5.01
CA ASN A 73 6.79 -14.35 -6.34
C ASN A 73 6.35 -15.32 -7.45
N ASP A 74 5.25 -16.05 -7.26
CA ASP A 74 4.72 -17.00 -8.23
C ASP A 74 3.70 -16.40 -9.21
N GLY A 75 3.24 -15.18 -8.93
CA GLY A 75 2.33 -14.40 -9.77
C GLY A 75 0.87 -14.42 -9.33
N ASP A 76 0.49 -15.16 -8.29
CA ASP A 76 -0.79 -15.00 -7.63
C ASP A 76 -0.66 -14.25 -6.28
N GLN A 77 -1.72 -13.56 -5.87
CA GLN A 77 -1.67 -12.75 -4.64
C GLN A 77 -2.09 -13.57 -3.43
N ASP A 78 -1.22 -13.66 -2.43
CA ASP A 78 -1.46 -14.33 -1.16
C ASP A 78 -2.28 -13.47 -0.20
N ALA A 79 -3.03 -14.12 0.68
CA ALA A 79 -3.85 -13.44 1.67
C ALA A 79 -3.14 -13.35 3.03
N ILE A 80 -2.98 -12.13 3.55
CA ILE A 80 -2.52 -11.91 4.93
C ILE A 80 -3.71 -11.45 5.77
N ARG A 81 -4.05 -12.22 6.80
CA ARG A 81 -5.09 -11.88 7.78
C ARG A 81 -4.46 -11.58 9.14
N ILE A 82 -4.65 -10.36 9.65
CA ILE A 82 -4.19 -10.02 11.00
C ILE A 82 -5.32 -9.94 12.01
N HIS A 83 -4.97 -10.27 13.25
CA HIS A 83 -5.97 -10.53 14.27
C HIS A 83 -5.60 -9.95 15.64
N ARG A 84 -6.63 -9.54 16.40
CA ARG A 84 -6.46 -8.93 17.73
C ARG A 84 -6.21 -9.93 18.86
N TRP A 85 -6.96 -11.03 18.90
CA TRP A 85 -7.01 -11.96 20.06
C TRP A 85 -6.66 -13.42 19.74
N GLN A 86 -6.24 -13.67 18.51
CA GLN A 86 -5.92 -14.97 17.96
C GLN A 86 -4.70 -14.78 17.04
N PRO A 87 -4.02 -15.86 16.65
CA PRO A 87 -2.95 -15.78 15.68
C PRO A 87 -3.37 -15.10 14.38
N SER A 88 -2.55 -14.16 13.93
CA SER A 88 -2.54 -13.71 12.53
C SER A 88 -2.07 -14.86 11.64
N ALA A 89 -2.46 -14.84 10.36
CA ALA A 89 -2.21 -15.93 9.42
C ALA A 89 -1.83 -15.39 8.04
N ILE A 90 -1.07 -16.20 7.30
CA ILE A 90 -0.81 -16.03 5.86
C ILE A 90 -1.38 -17.27 5.18
N TYR A 91 -2.07 -17.05 4.06
CA TYR A 91 -2.55 -18.12 3.21
C TYR A 91 -1.97 -17.95 1.82
N GLU A 92 -1.16 -18.94 1.43
CA GLU A 92 -0.64 -19.09 0.07
C GLU A 92 -1.83 -19.30 -0.86
N ASN A 93 -1.91 -18.49 -1.91
CA ASN A 93 -2.83 -18.76 -2.99
C ASN A 93 -2.18 -19.78 -3.93
N GLN A 94 -2.96 -20.77 -4.37
CA GLN A 94 -2.51 -21.77 -5.32
C GLN A 94 -3.55 -21.85 -6.41
N GLU A 95 -3.48 -20.90 -7.36
CA GLU A 95 -4.40 -20.80 -8.49
C GLU A 95 -5.88 -20.70 -8.03
N GLY A 96 -6.16 -19.82 -7.07
CA GLY A 96 -7.50 -19.58 -6.51
C GLY A 96 -7.87 -20.48 -5.34
N THR A 97 -6.95 -21.31 -4.84
CA THR A 97 -7.15 -22.13 -3.64
C THR A 97 -6.19 -21.75 -2.55
N PHE A 98 -6.70 -21.25 -1.42
CA PHE A 98 -5.87 -20.85 -0.29
C PHE A 98 -5.41 -22.03 0.58
N VAL A 99 -4.12 -22.05 0.94
CA VAL A 99 -3.49 -23.01 1.85
C VAL A 99 -2.79 -22.25 2.98
N ASP A 100 -2.88 -22.74 4.22
CA ASP A 100 -2.21 -22.09 5.37
C ASP A 100 -0.68 -22.19 5.24
N ALA A 101 -0.04 -21.03 5.07
CA ALA A 101 1.41 -20.84 4.97
C ALA A 101 1.95 -20.01 6.14
N THR A 102 1.22 -19.98 7.27
CA THR A 102 1.53 -19.06 8.36
C THR A 102 2.87 -19.36 9.02
N PRO A 103 3.83 -18.41 9.05
CA PRO A 103 5.09 -18.59 9.73
C PRO A 103 4.92 -18.48 11.25
N ALA A 104 5.83 -19.13 11.99
CA ALA A 104 5.90 -19.01 13.46
C ALA A 104 6.16 -17.55 13.91
N ALA A 105 6.92 -16.79 13.11
CA ALA A 105 7.23 -15.39 13.38
C ALA A 105 5.98 -14.49 13.41
N LEU A 106 4.94 -14.82 12.62
CA LEU A 106 3.68 -14.08 12.60
C LEU A 106 2.65 -14.62 13.61
N SER A 107 2.46 -15.95 13.65
CA SER A 107 1.40 -16.59 14.45
C SER A 107 1.56 -16.42 15.97
N THR A 108 2.78 -16.12 16.44
CA THR A 108 3.07 -15.86 17.85
C THR A 108 2.84 -14.41 18.26
N LEU A 109 2.66 -13.50 17.30
CA LEU A 109 2.36 -12.10 17.58
C LEU A 109 0.92 -11.96 18.05
N SER A 110 0.75 -11.18 19.13
CA SER A 110 -0.57 -10.92 19.71
C SER A 110 -0.98 -9.47 19.49
N ASN A 111 -2.29 -9.21 19.49
CA ASN A 111 -2.85 -7.86 19.47
C ASN A 111 -2.44 -7.01 18.27
N VAL A 112 -2.27 -7.66 17.11
CA VAL A 112 -1.90 -7.03 15.84
C VAL A 112 -3.02 -6.10 15.38
N ARG A 113 -2.66 -5.01 14.71
CA ARG A 113 -3.55 -3.92 14.27
C ARG A 113 -3.32 -3.48 12.85
N SER A 114 -2.07 -3.49 12.41
CA SER A 114 -1.69 -3.16 11.04
C SER A 114 -0.63 -4.14 10.56
N VAL A 115 -0.57 -4.27 9.25
CA VAL A 115 0.47 -4.98 8.53
C VAL A 115 0.62 -4.28 7.17
N GLU A 116 1.85 -4.17 6.71
CA GLU A 116 2.20 -3.81 5.33
C GLU A 116 3.05 -4.94 4.76
N ALA A 117 2.87 -5.29 3.47
CA ALA A 117 3.72 -6.22 2.75
C ALA A 117 4.43 -5.50 1.60
N LYS A 118 5.75 -5.29 1.74
CA LYS A 118 6.59 -4.50 0.82
C LYS A 118 8.03 -5.01 0.84
N ASP A 119 8.73 -4.82 -0.28
CA ASP A 119 10.16 -5.09 -0.46
C ASP A 119 11.00 -4.02 0.26
N PHE A 120 11.31 -4.19 1.56
CA PHE A 120 11.98 -3.14 2.35
C PHE A 120 13.50 -3.17 2.23
N ASP A 121 14.11 -4.30 1.87
CA ASP A 121 15.56 -4.38 1.62
C ASP A 121 15.93 -4.47 0.13
N ASN A 122 14.93 -4.37 -0.76
CA ASN A 122 15.09 -4.40 -2.22
C ASN A 122 15.68 -5.71 -2.73
N ASP A 123 15.37 -6.84 -2.08
CA ASP A 123 15.77 -8.18 -2.51
C ASP A 123 14.75 -8.85 -3.44
N GLY A 124 13.52 -8.31 -3.50
CA GLY A 124 12.43 -8.76 -4.35
C GLY A 124 11.37 -9.58 -3.66
N ASP A 125 11.58 -9.99 -2.42
CA ASP A 125 10.58 -10.67 -1.62
C ASP A 125 9.88 -9.64 -0.73
N HIS A 126 8.54 -9.70 -0.64
CA HIS A 126 7.81 -8.78 0.21
C HIS A 126 7.95 -9.18 1.69
N ASP A 127 8.49 -8.26 2.48
CA ASP A 127 8.63 -8.32 3.93
C ASP A 127 7.38 -7.82 4.65
N LEU A 128 7.27 -8.06 5.96
CA LEU A 128 6.15 -7.59 6.77
C LEU A 128 6.56 -6.59 7.83
N MET A 129 5.97 -5.40 7.76
CA MET A 129 5.96 -4.44 8.88
C MET A 129 4.66 -4.59 9.67
N VAL A 130 4.74 -5.12 10.88
CA VAL A 130 3.58 -5.51 11.70
C VAL A 130 3.42 -4.57 12.89
N GLY A 131 2.28 -3.90 12.99
CA GLY A 131 1.93 -3.06 14.14
C GLY A 131 1.05 -3.79 15.16
N SER A 132 1.47 -3.80 16.43
CA SER A 132 0.73 -4.33 17.57
C SER A 132 0.60 -3.35 18.74
N ARG A 133 -0.57 -3.38 19.38
CA ARG A 133 -0.78 -2.66 20.66
C ARG A 133 -0.19 -3.39 21.87
N ALA A 134 0.36 -4.58 21.72
CA ALA A 134 1.00 -5.32 22.81
C ALA A 134 2.50 -5.05 22.92
N PHE A 135 3.20 -4.85 21.79
CA PHE A 135 4.66 -4.75 21.77
C PHE A 135 5.22 -3.60 20.91
N GLY A 136 4.37 -2.84 20.19
CA GLY A 136 4.85 -1.85 19.23
C GLY A 136 4.92 -2.45 17.84
N TYR A 137 6.06 -2.36 17.16
CA TYR A 137 6.22 -2.82 15.79
C TYR A 137 7.16 -4.02 15.72
N ALA A 138 6.93 -4.89 14.74
CA ALA A 138 7.84 -5.96 14.38
C ALA A 138 8.14 -5.90 12.88
N MET A 139 9.40 -6.13 12.52
CA MET A 139 9.84 -6.29 11.13
C MET A 139 10.16 -7.75 10.89
N LEU A 140 9.45 -8.38 9.95
CA LEU A 140 9.64 -9.78 9.57
C LEU A 140 10.14 -9.82 8.13
N MET A 141 11.42 -10.17 7.93
CA MET A 141 12.00 -10.27 6.58
C MET A 141 11.64 -11.59 5.94
N ASN A 142 11.18 -11.56 4.70
CA ASN A 142 10.88 -12.74 3.91
C ASN A 142 12.15 -13.22 3.21
N ASN A 143 12.64 -14.40 3.55
CA ASN A 143 13.85 -14.98 2.93
C ASN A 143 13.48 -15.88 1.74
N GLY A 144 12.39 -15.54 1.05
CA GLY A 144 11.73 -16.30 -0.01
C GLY A 144 10.78 -17.40 0.47
N GLY A 145 9.68 -17.60 -0.26
CA GLY A 145 8.75 -18.73 -0.10
C GLY A 145 8.14 -18.84 1.30
N PHE A 146 7.62 -17.73 1.82
CA PHE A 146 7.01 -17.61 3.15
C PHE A 146 7.97 -17.85 4.34
N ASN A 147 9.29 -17.78 4.14
CA ASN A 147 10.28 -18.00 5.19
C ASN A 147 10.63 -16.70 5.94
N PHE A 148 9.80 -16.35 6.93
CA PHE A 148 9.96 -15.11 7.68
C PHE A 148 10.90 -15.19 8.88
N THR A 149 11.82 -14.23 8.98
CA THR A 149 12.71 -14.01 10.13
C THR A 149 12.34 -12.72 10.85
N ASP A 150 12.11 -12.77 12.17
CA ASP A 150 11.94 -11.56 12.98
C ASP A 150 13.30 -10.86 13.19
N VAL A 151 13.46 -9.68 12.56
CA VAL A 151 14.67 -8.87 12.61
C VAL A 151 14.50 -7.57 13.42
N THR A 152 13.36 -7.42 14.09
CA THR A 152 12.91 -6.20 14.79
C THR A 152 14.01 -5.50 15.58
N SER A 153 14.76 -6.25 16.39
CA SER A 153 15.79 -5.69 17.30
C SER A 153 17.02 -5.10 16.61
N THR A 154 17.21 -5.42 15.33
CA THR A 154 18.36 -5.00 14.52
C THR A 154 18.00 -4.02 13.42
N HIS A 155 16.74 -4.03 12.98
CA HIS A 155 16.27 -3.25 11.82
C HIS A 155 15.36 -2.09 12.22
N LEU A 156 14.78 -2.09 13.43
CA LEU A 156 13.95 -0.98 13.90
C LEU A 156 14.65 -0.20 15.01
N PRO A 157 14.45 1.13 15.08
CA PRO A 157 14.90 1.90 16.22
C PRO A 157 14.18 1.43 17.49
N VAL A 158 14.79 1.68 18.64
CA VAL A 158 14.16 1.36 19.94
C VAL A 158 12.86 2.14 20.06
N HIS A 159 11.75 1.42 20.07
CA HIS A 159 10.41 1.96 20.20
C HIS A 159 9.71 1.30 21.38
N ASN A 160 8.97 2.08 22.15
CA ASN A 160 8.18 1.60 23.30
C ASN A 160 6.69 1.98 23.19
N GLN A 161 6.31 2.48 22.02
CA GLN A 161 5.00 3.00 21.75
C GLN A 161 4.08 1.86 21.29
N THR A 162 2.84 1.85 21.75
CA THR A 162 1.84 0.93 21.21
C THR A 162 1.56 1.30 19.76
N ALA A 163 1.68 0.37 18.83
CA ALA A 163 1.45 0.63 17.42
C ALA A 163 -0.04 0.71 17.08
N ASN A 164 -0.38 1.48 16.04
CA ASN A 164 -1.74 1.51 15.53
C ASN A 164 -1.83 1.28 14.02
N SER A 165 -1.04 2.03 13.26
CA SER A 165 -0.87 1.89 11.82
C SER A 165 0.52 2.37 11.42
N SER A 166 0.97 1.95 10.24
CA SER A 166 2.12 2.51 9.56
C SER A 166 1.72 2.78 8.10
N VAL A 167 2.54 3.56 7.40
CA VAL A 167 2.49 3.68 5.94
C VAL A 167 3.91 3.84 5.42
N SER A 168 4.22 3.14 4.34
CA SER A 168 5.49 3.20 3.63
C SER A 168 5.45 4.05 2.36
N GLY A 169 6.59 4.63 2.04
CA GLY A 169 6.84 5.44 0.85
C GLY A 169 8.27 5.95 0.85
N ASP A 170 8.85 6.15 -0.32
CA ASP A 170 10.20 6.70 -0.51
C ASP A 170 10.11 8.24 -0.42
N VAL A 171 10.37 8.80 0.76
CA VAL A 171 10.06 10.22 1.04
C VAL A 171 11.21 11.17 0.74
N ASP A 172 12.41 10.67 0.49
CA ASP A 172 13.58 11.46 0.07
C ASP A 172 14.11 11.04 -1.30
N ASN A 173 13.34 10.27 -2.06
CA ASN A 173 13.63 9.88 -3.43
C ASN A 173 14.99 9.15 -3.60
N ASP A 174 15.50 8.51 -2.55
CA ASP A 174 16.78 7.79 -2.59
C ASP A 174 16.66 6.38 -3.19
N GLY A 175 15.43 5.89 -3.37
CA GLY A 175 15.08 4.60 -3.94
C GLY A 175 14.57 3.59 -2.92
N ASP A 176 14.62 3.91 -1.63
CA ASP A 176 14.32 2.98 -0.55
C ASP A 176 13.00 3.35 0.14
N LEU A 177 12.18 2.36 0.50
CA LEU A 177 10.90 2.62 1.17
C LEU A 177 11.15 3.01 2.63
N ASP A 178 10.73 4.23 3.00
CA ASP A 178 10.72 4.72 4.38
C ASP A 178 9.39 4.40 5.07
N LEU A 179 9.31 4.69 6.37
CA LEU A 179 8.14 4.39 7.19
C LEU A 179 7.66 5.59 8.00
N TYR A 180 6.40 5.97 7.81
CA TYR A 180 5.66 6.74 8.79
C TYR A 180 4.96 5.82 9.78
N ILE A 181 5.22 6.03 11.06
CA ILE A 181 4.74 5.22 12.16
C ILE A 181 3.68 5.99 12.95
N ALA A 182 2.42 5.56 12.86
CA ALA A 182 1.32 6.13 13.65
C ALA A 182 1.18 5.43 15.00
N ALA A 183 1.69 6.07 16.04
CA ALA A 183 1.56 5.56 17.40
C ALA A 183 0.11 5.62 17.90
N PHE A 184 -0.34 4.55 18.57
CA PHE A 184 -1.61 4.55 19.31
C PHE A 184 -1.54 5.46 20.55
N LEU A 185 -0.39 5.44 21.23
CA LEU A 185 -0.05 6.26 22.38
C LEU A 185 1.39 6.75 22.21
N GLY A 186 1.60 8.06 22.30
CA GLY A 186 2.90 8.70 22.08
C GLY A 186 2.97 9.47 20.77
N ALA A 187 4.17 9.85 20.33
CA ALA A 187 4.38 10.63 19.13
C ALA A 187 4.53 9.73 17.90
N SER A 188 3.90 10.11 16.80
CA SER A 188 4.19 9.47 15.51
C SER A 188 5.59 9.86 15.03
N GLU A 189 6.24 8.98 14.29
CA GLU A 189 7.62 9.15 13.85
C GLU A 189 7.74 8.86 12.36
N LEU A 190 8.74 9.46 11.72
CA LEU A 190 9.20 9.09 10.39
C LEU A 190 10.54 8.38 10.56
N TRP A 191 10.67 7.20 9.97
CA TRP A 191 11.86 6.37 10.02
C TRP A 191 12.39 6.19 8.61
N LEU A 192 13.65 6.57 8.38
CA LEU A 192 14.30 6.40 7.09
C LEU A 192 14.97 5.05 6.99
N ASN A 193 14.83 4.43 5.84
CA ASN A 193 15.53 3.22 5.47
C ASN A 193 16.94 3.55 4.97
N ASN A 194 17.86 2.60 5.06
CA ASN A 194 19.22 2.76 4.54
C ASN A 194 19.49 1.89 3.30
N GLY A 195 18.42 1.38 2.69
CA GLY A 195 18.42 0.48 1.53
C GLY A 195 18.63 -0.99 1.84
N SER A 196 18.73 -1.36 3.12
CA SER A 196 18.82 -2.77 3.57
C SER A 196 17.70 -3.15 4.55
N GLY A 197 16.62 -2.38 4.57
CA GLY A 197 15.53 -2.55 5.53
C GLY A 197 15.90 -2.16 6.97
N VAL A 198 17.02 -1.45 7.20
CA VAL A 198 17.43 -0.99 8.53
C VAL A 198 17.05 0.46 8.71
N PHE A 199 16.09 0.70 9.61
CA PHE A 199 15.43 1.97 9.81
C PHE A 199 16.03 2.80 10.95
N SER A 200 16.05 4.11 10.76
CA SER A 200 16.47 5.09 11.77
C SER A 200 15.44 6.20 11.93
N ALA A 201 15.09 6.53 13.18
CA ALA A 201 14.16 7.62 13.45
C ALA A 201 14.75 8.99 13.09
N THR A 202 13.95 9.83 12.44
CA THR A 202 14.35 11.18 12.06
C THR A 202 14.08 12.20 13.16
N ALA A 203 14.89 13.26 13.19
CA ALA A 203 14.64 14.43 14.05
C ALA A 203 13.42 15.25 13.60
N SER A 204 12.96 15.10 12.35
CA SER A 204 11.79 15.79 11.77
C SER A 204 10.45 15.23 12.27
N SER A 205 10.46 14.15 13.06
CA SER A 205 9.28 13.57 13.72
C SER A 205 8.55 14.51 14.69
N ALA A 206 9.19 15.61 15.12
CA ALA A 206 8.66 16.52 16.14
C ALA A 206 7.31 17.18 15.80
N ASN A 207 6.92 17.25 14.52
CA ASN A 207 5.68 17.88 14.06
C ASN A 207 4.58 16.88 13.67
N LEU A 208 4.84 15.58 13.78
CA LEU A 208 3.91 14.55 13.32
C LEU A 208 2.82 14.29 14.38
N GLN A 209 1.57 14.26 13.93
CA GLN A 209 0.42 14.06 14.81
C GLN A 209 0.33 12.60 15.27
N ALA A 210 -0.01 12.41 16.54
CA ALA A 210 -0.26 11.11 17.15
C ALA A 210 -1.66 10.56 16.82
N GLY A 211 -1.81 9.22 16.85
CA GLY A 211 -3.14 8.59 16.86
C GLY A 211 -3.87 8.65 15.52
N SER A 212 -3.36 7.88 14.54
CA SER A 212 -3.99 7.68 13.24
C SER A 212 -4.28 6.21 12.98
N ASP A 213 -5.41 5.94 12.34
CA ASP A 213 -5.85 4.59 11.96
C ASP A 213 -5.53 4.23 10.51
N GLY A 214 -5.20 5.21 9.66
CA GLY A 214 -4.96 5.02 8.23
C GLY A 214 -4.27 6.25 7.61
N PRO A 215 -3.04 6.58 8.04
CA PRO A 215 -2.23 7.56 7.31
C PRO A 215 -2.00 7.05 5.87
N SER A 216 -1.88 7.94 4.89
CA SER A 216 -1.68 7.59 3.49
C SER A 216 -0.70 8.55 2.81
N MET A 217 0.05 8.06 1.83
CA MET A 217 1.00 8.85 1.05
C MET A 217 0.61 8.94 -0.43
N GLY A 218 0.98 10.05 -1.07
CA GLY A 218 0.78 10.28 -2.51
C GLY A 218 1.40 11.61 -2.95
N GLY A 219 1.60 11.80 -4.26
CA GLY A 219 2.11 13.06 -4.82
C GLY A 219 0.99 14.09 -4.97
N LEU A 220 0.65 14.77 -3.88
CA LEU A 220 -0.62 15.52 -3.78
C LEU A 220 -0.55 16.92 -4.42
N ASN A 221 0.65 17.48 -4.55
CA ASN A 221 0.91 18.75 -5.24
C ASN A 221 1.65 18.58 -6.59
N GLY A 222 2.04 17.36 -6.96
CA GLY A 222 2.73 17.05 -8.21
C GLY A 222 4.20 17.49 -8.29
N ASP A 223 4.84 17.80 -7.16
CA ASP A 223 6.24 18.24 -7.12
C ASP A 223 7.29 17.12 -7.17
N GLY A 224 6.83 15.86 -7.22
CA GLY A 224 7.68 14.68 -7.24
C GLY A 224 8.13 14.18 -5.88
N MET A 225 7.69 14.81 -4.80
CA MET A 225 7.84 14.30 -3.44
C MET A 225 6.55 13.59 -3.00
N LEU A 226 6.69 12.55 -2.17
CA LEU A 226 5.54 11.95 -1.52
C LEU A 226 5.09 12.81 -0.33
N ASP A 227 3.84 13.26 -0.38
CA ASP A 227 3.16 13.95 0.70
C ASP A 227 2.43 12.97 1.62
N LEU A 228 2.10 13.42 2.82
CA LEU A 228 1.46 12.60 3.85
C LEU A 228 0.12 13.17 4.29
N TYR A 229 -0.92 12.35 4.22
CA TYR A 229 -2.22 12.60 4.84
C TYR A 229 -2.39 11.75 6.11
N VAL A 230 -2.81 12.38 7.21
CA VAL A 230 -2.98 11.72 8.51
C VAL A 230 -4.37 12.03 9.07
N PRO A 231 -5.32 11.07 9.03
CA PRO A 231 -6.56 11.21 9.79
C PRO A 231 -6.27 11.07 11.28
N VAL A 232 -6.76 12.00 12.11
CA VAL A 232 -6.46 12.03 13.55
C VAL A 232 -7.74 11.90 14.36
N TRP A 233 -7.73 11.06 15.40
CA TRP A 233 -8.96 10.74 16.15
C TRP A 233 -9.57 11.89 16.94
N SER A 234 -8.73 12.73 17.56
CA SER A 234 -9.16 13.73 18.53
C SER A 234 -8.85 15.17 18.13
N SER A 235 -8.42 15.37 16.89
CA SER A 235 -8.10 16.67 16.31
C SER A 235 -8.49 16.70 14.84
N ASN A 236 -8.21 17.82 14.17
CA ASN A 236 -8.40 17.89 12.72
C ASN A 236 -7.41 16.94 12.04
N ASN A 237 -7.87 16.33 10.94
CA ASN A 237 -6.98 15.61 10.03
C ASN A 237 -5.86 16.55 9.59
N ALA A 238 -4.66 15.98 9.47
CA ALA A 238 -3.47 16.71 9.07
C ALA A 238 -3.09 16.31 7.64
N TYR A 239 -2.60 17.30 6.91
CA TYR A 239 -1.99 17.15 5.61
C TYR A 239 -0.60 17.77 5.73
N PHE A 240 0.39 17.06 5.23
CA PHE A 240 1.78 17.42 5.36
C PHE A 240 2.43 17.42 3.99
N LEU A 241 2.85 18.61 3.54
CA LEU A 241 3.64 18.76 2.33
C LEU A 241 5.08 18.41 2.59
N ASN A 242 5.63 17.51 1.79
CA ASN A 242 7.03 17.14 1.81
C ASN A 242 7.86 18.15 1.01
N THR A 243 8.59 19.00 1.71
CA THR A 243 9.42 20.06 1.10
C THR A 243 10.90 19.71 1.07
N THR A 244 11.22 18.41 1.04
CA THR A 244 12.61 17.94 0.92
C THR A 244 13.21 18.43 -0.39
N SER A 245 14.42 18.98 -0.31
CA SER A 245 15.23 19.33 -1.48
C SER A 245 16.64 18.76 -1.32
N ASP A 246 16.77 17.47 -1.57
CA ASP A 246 18.04 16.72 -1.56
C ASP A 246 18.70 16.66 -2.96
N GLY A 247 17.96 17.01 -4.01
CA GLY A 247 18.41 16.92 -5.40
C GLY A 247 18.31 15.53 -6.00
N ASN A 248 17.62 14.61 -5.33
CA ASN A 248 17.27 13.31 -5.87
C ASN A 248 16.14 13.45 -6.91
N ASN A 249 16.17 12.56 -7.89
CA ASN A 249 15.18 12.46 -8.94
C ASN A 249 14.19 11.35 -8.61
N TYR A 250 13.03 11.39 -9.25
CA TYR A 250 11.95 10.43 -9.05
C TYR A 250 11.41 9.90 -10.38
N LEU A 251 10.50 8.94 -10.31
CA LEU A 251 9.65 8.53 -11.42
C LEU A 251 8.33 7.99 -10.85
N GLN A 252 7.22 8.36 -11.49
CA GLN A 252 5.88 7.86 -11.13
C GLN A 252 5.28 7.05 -12.27
N VAL A 253 4.60 5.96 -11.91
CA VAL A 253 3.99 5.02 -12.87
C VAL A 253 2.53 4.79 -12.52
N GLU A 254 1.62 5.18 -13.41
CA GLU A 254 0.21 4.84 -13.36
C GLU A 254 -0.10 3.74 -14.38
N LEU A 255 -0.91 2.76 -13.98
CA LEU A 255 -1.26 1.60 -14.79
C LEU A 255 -2.77 1.50 -14.98
N GLU A 256 -3.20 1.10 -16.17
CA GLU A 256 -4.60 0.73 -16.46
C GLU A 256 -4.66 -0.67 -17.11
N GLY A 257 -5.35 -1.59 -16.44
CA GLY A 257 -5.63 -2.94 -16.97
C GLY A 257 -6.69 -2.93 -18.08
N LEU A 258 -6.56 -3.85 -19.03
CA LEU A 258 -7.54 -4.09 -20.12
C LEU A 258 -8.03 -5.54 -20.19
N VAL A 259 -7.15 -6.48 -19.83
CA VAL A 259 -7.46 -7.90 -19.63
C VAL A 259 -7.49 -8.19 -18.13
N SER A 260 -6.49 -7.68 -17.39
CA SER A 260 -6.51 -7.59 -15.94
C SER A 260 -7.52 -6.55 -15.46
N ASN A 261 -7.82 -6.57 -14.16
CA ASN A 261 -8.65 -5.57 -13.52
C ASN A 261 -8.17 -4.14 -13.83
N LYS A 262 -9.11 -3.21 -14.01
CA LYS A 262 -8.82 -1.86 -14.53
C LYS A 262 -7.82 -1.07 -13.67
N SER A 263 -7.86 -1.27 -12.34
CA SER A 263 -6.93 -0.65 -11.40
C SER A 263 -5.53 -1.29 -11.36
N ALA A 264 -5.29 -2.32 -12.19
CA ALA A 264 -4.03 -3.05 -12.29
C ALA A 264 -3.54 -3.64 -10.96
N ILE A 265 -4.43 -3.91 -10.00
CA ILE A 265 -4.07 -4.53 -8.72
C ILE A 265 -3.42 -5.88 -8.99
N GLY A 266 -2.27 -6.11 -8.35
CA GLY A 266 -1.41 -7.28 -8.57
C GLY A 266 -0.33 -7.08 -9.64
N ALA A 267 -0.37 -6.00 -10.42
CA ALA A 267 0.71 -5.70 -11.36
C ALA A 267 1.99 -5.33 -10.62
N LYS A 268 3.14 -5.85 -11.09
CA LYS A 268 4.47 -5.52 -10.56
C LYS A 268 5.23 -4.64 -11.54
N VAL A 269 5.75 -3.53 -11.05
CA VAL A 269 6.62 -2.61 -11.79
C VAL A 269 8.04 -2.76 -11.27
N LYS A 270 8.97 -3.09 -12.17
CA LYS A 270 10.41 -3.22 -11.87
C LYS A 270 11.18 -2.18 -12.68
N ILE A 271 12.00 -1.37 -12.02
CA ILE A 271 12.87 -0.40 -12.68
C ILE A 271 14.34 -0.81 -12.52
N TYR A 272 15.14 -0.52 -13.54
CA TYR A 272 16.59 -0.74 -13.58
C TYR A 272 17.27 0.57 -13.95
N PHE A 273 18.24 1.00 -13.14
CA PHE A 273 18.94 2.26 -13.33
C PHE A 273 20.36 2.20 -12.75
N ASN A 274 21.16 3.23 -13.03
CA ASN A 274 22.53 3.33 -12.54
C ASN A 274 22.61 4.34 -11.39
N LEU A 275 23.02 3.87 -10.22
CA LEU A 275 23.29 4.73 -9.06
C LEU A 275 24.78 4.64 -8.71
N PHE A 276 25.47 5.79 -8.69
CA PHE A 276 26.92 5.87 -8.48
C PHE A 276 27.77 4.91 -9.36
N GLY A 277 27.30 4.63 -10.58
CA GLY A 277 27.96 3.73 -11.53
C GLY A 277 27.68 2.24 -11.34
N ASN A 278 26.80 1.86 -10.40
CA ASN A 278 26.33 0.49 -10.21
C ASN A 278 24.91 0.34 -10.75
N GLN A 279 24.64 -0.77 -11.44
CA GLN A 279 23.27 -1.12 -11.82
C GLN A 279 22.52 -1.58 -10.57
N VAL A 280 21.39 -0.94 -10.30
CA VAL A 280 20.46 -1.27 -9.22
C VAL A 280 19.06 -1.45 -9.80
N TRP A 281 18.17 -2.06 -9.03
CA TRP A 281 16.78 -2.22 -9.41
C TRP A 281 15.87 -2.04 -8.20
N ARG A 282 14.61 -1.68 -8.45
CA ARG A 282 13.56 -1.51 -7.45
C ARG A 282 12.25 -2.10 -7.97
N SER A 283 11.45 -2.67 -7.09
CA SER A 283 10.13 -3.19 -7.43
C SER A 283 9.01 -2.58 -6.60
N ARG A 284 7.82 -2.47 -7.20
CA ARG A 284 6.58 -2.12 -6.49
C ARG A 284 5.43 -2.92 -7.07
N GLU A 285 4.55 -3.40 -6.20
CA GLU A 285 3.28 -4.04 -6.55
C GLU A 285 2.13 -3.05 -6.35
N VAL A 286 1.22 -2.97 -7.32
CA VAL A 286 -0.03 -2.21 -7.19
C VAL A 286 -0.97 -2.94 -6.22
N GLN A 287 -1.21 -2.36 -5.05
CA GLN A 287 -2.04 -2.95 -4.00
C GLN A 287 -3.29 -2.12 -3.74
N ALA A 288 -4.43 -2.79 -3.57
CA ALA A 288 -5.71 -2.14 -3.32
C ALA A 288 -5.81 -1.55 -1.91
N ILE A 289 -5.05 -2.10 -0.96
CA ILE A 289 -4.96 -1.61 0.42
C ILE A 289 -3.52 -1.79 0.85
N SER A 290 -2.89 -0.69 1.22
CA SER A 290 -1.49 -0.68 1.63
C SER A 290 -1.34 -0.80 3.16
N GLN A 291 -2.37 -0.47 3.95
CA GLN A 291 -2.31 -0.50 5.42
C GLN A 291 -3.69 -0.63 6.08
N LYS A 292 -3.74 -0.48 7.40
CA LYS A 292 -4.98 -0.40 8.16
C LYS A 292 -5.77 0.82 7.71
N GLN A 293 -7.03 0.63 7.28
CA GLN A 293 -8.03 1.68 7.09
C GLN A 293 -7.58 2.89 6.22
N GLY A 294 -6.58 2.70 5.37
CA GLY A 294 -6.00 3.72 4.49
C GLY A 294 -5.39 3.07 3.26
N GLN A 295 -5.33 3.84 2.17
CA GLN A 295 -4.80 3.42 0.89
C GLN A 295 -3.90 4.54 0.35
N ASN A 296 -2.69 4.19 -0.05
CA ASN A 296 -1.82 5.09 -0.80
C ASN A 296 -2.37 5.32 -2.20
N ASP A 297 -1.80 6.31 -2.89
CA ASP A 297 -2.03 6.43 -4.33
C ASP A 297 -1.73 5.10 -5.04
N LEU A 298 -2.52 4.75 -6.07
CA LEU A 298 -2.26 3.58 -6.91
C LEU A 298 -1.09 3.80 -7.85
N LYS A 299 -0.65 5.05 -8.02
CA LYS A 299 0.60 5.38 -8.73
C LYS A 299 1.79 4.82 -7.97
N GLN A 300 2.63 4.08 -8.69
CA GLN A 300 3.86 3.55 -8.13
C GLN A 300 4.94 4.62 -8.19
N HIS A 301 5.41 5.04 -7.01
CA HIS A 301 6.45 6.04 -6.86
C HIS A 301 7.82 5.38 -6.66
N PHE A 302 8.82 5.90 -7.36
CA PHE A 302 10.20 5.47 -7.25
C PHE A 302 11.11 6.69 -7.10
N GLY A 303 11.83 6.78 -5.98
CA GLY A 303 13.08 7.52 -5.93
C GLY A 303 14.14 6.81 -6.76
N VAL A 304 14.99 7.60 -7.41
CA VAL A 304 16.08 7.08 -8.25
C VAL A 304 17.39 7.81 -7.96
N GLY A 305 17.45 8.54 -6.84
CA GLY A 305 18.60 9.32 -6.42
C GLY A 305 19.10 10.23 -7.55
N GLY A 306 20.41 10.24 -7.79
CA GLY A 306 21.01 11.07 -8.84
C GLY A 306 20.78 10.59 -10.29
N ALA A 307 19.99 9.53 -10.54
CA ALA A 307 19.79 9.03 -11.90
C ALA A 307 18.90 9.97 -12.73
N THR A 308 19.36 10.32 -13.93
CA THR A 308 18.62 11.19 -14.87
C THR A 308 17.79 10.40 -15.90
N GLU A 309 18.04 9.09 -15.98
CA GLU A 309 17.39 8.18 -16.93
C GLU A 309 17.41 6.74 -16.37
N LEU A 310 16.33 6.00 -16.60
CA LEU A 310 16.26 4.54 -16.38
C LEU A 310 16.82 3.79 -17.58
N ASP A 311 17.59 2.72 -17.32
CA ASP A 311 17.97 1.75 -18.36
C ASP A 311 16.72 1.03 -18.87
N SER A 312 15.93 0.47 -17.95
CA SER A 312 14.65 -0.14 -18.32
C SER A 312 13.61 -0.15 -17.22
N LEU A 313 12.34 -0.20 -17.65
CA LEU A 313 11.16 -0.41 -16.82
C LEU A 313 10.43 -1.65 -17.35
N ILE A 314 10.12 -2.59 -16.47
CA ILE A 314 9.38 -3.82 -16.77
C ILE A 314 8.05 -3.77 -16.00
N ILE A 315 6.95 -4.06 -16.68
CA ILE A 315 5.62 -4.22 -16.09
C ILE A 315 5.20 -5.66 -16.28
N GLU A 316 4.95 -6.36 -15.18
CA GLU A 316 4.37 -7.70 -15.12
C GLU A 316 2.89 -7.53 -14.75
N TRP A 317 1.99 -7.81 -15.69
CA TRP A 317 0.55 -7.67 -15.50
C TRP A 317 -0.06 -8.96 -14.93
N PRO A 318 -1.17 -8.88 -14.17
CA PRO A 318 -1.86 -10.07 -13.66
C PRO A 318 -2.31 -11.05 -14.76
N SER A 319 -2.53 -10.58 -16.00
CA SER A 319 -2.84 -11.45 -17.14
C SER A 319 -1.67 -12.33 -17.62
N GLY A 320 -0.47 -12.12 -17.06
CA GLY A 320 0.78 -12.71 -17.51
C GLY A 320 1.47 -11.95 -18.66
N LEU A 321 0.89 -10.84 -19.13
CA LEU A 321 1.57 -9.95 -20.08
C LEU A 321 2.80 -9.32 -19.40
N VAL A 322 3.94 -9.30 -20.09
CA VAL A 322 5.15 -8.61 -19.62
C VAL A 322 5.58 -7.58 -20.66
N CYS A 323 5.58 -6.30 -20.26
CA CYS A 323 6.02 -5.19 -21.11
C CYS A 323 7.36 -4.65 -20.64
N ARG A 324 8.22 -4.26 -21.60
CA ARG A 324 9.52 -3.65 -21.31
C ARG A 324 9.69 -2.34 -22.08
N TYR A 325 10.10 -1.32 -21.35
CA TYR A 325 10.42 0.02 -21.84
C TYR A 325 11.87 0.35 -21.49
N VAL A 326 12.53 1.19 -22.29
CA VAL A 326 13.96 1.50 -22.14
C VAL A 326 14.21 3.00 -22.33
N ASN A 327 15.29 3.51 -21.74
CA ASN A 327 15.72 4.91 -21.83
C ASN A 327 14.59 5.89 -21.42
N LEU A 328 14.10 5.76 -20.19
CA LEU A 328 13.04 6.62 -19.65
C LEU A 328 13.67 7.76 -18.85
N PRO A 329 13.52 9.03 -19.26
CA PRO A 329 13.91 10.17 -18.43
C PRO A 329 13.25 10.14 -17.05
N THR A 330 13.99 10.59 -16.04
CA THR A 330 13.46 10.73 -14.67
C THR A 330 12.81 12.11 -14.48
N ASN A 331 12.20 12.31 -13.31
CA ASN A 331 11.29 13.42 -12.98
C ASN A 331 10.12 13.49 -13.95
N GLN A 332 9.50 12.34 -14.19
CA GLN A 332 8.36 12.19 -15.08
C GLN A 332 7.30 11.31 -14.42
N GLU A 333 6.05 11.55 -14.82
CA GLU A 333 4.93 10.65 -14.59
C GLU A 333 4.59 9.91 -15.90
N TYR A 334 4.56 8.59 -15.85
CA TYR A 334 4.22 7.73 -16.98
C TYR A 334 2.90 7.01 -16.76
N TYR A 335 2.08 6.99 -17.79
CA TYR A 335 0.82 6.24 -17.82
C TYR A 335 0.92 5.09 -18.83
N PHE A 336 0.69 3.86 -18.39
CA PHE A 336 0.71 2.67 -19.24
C PHE A 336 -0.61 1.93 -19.20
N GLN A 337 -1.14 1.61 -20.37
CA GLN A 337 -2.22 0.63 -20.51
C GLN A 337 -1.64 -0.76 -20.73
N GLU A 338 -2.42 -1.81 -20.44
CA GLU A 338 -2.07 -3.22 -20.63
C GLU A 338 -1.97 -3.63 -22.12
N VAL A 339 -1.04 -2.98 -22.82
CA VAL A 339 -0.68 -3.24 -24.21
C VAL A 339 0.80 -2.90 -24.34
N CYS A 340 1.64 -3.88 -24.71
CA CYS A 340 3.05 -3.60 -24.97
C CYS A 340 3.20 -2.90 -26.34
N CYS A 341 2.96 -1.60 -26.37
CA CYS A 341 3.21 -0.77 -27.53
C CYS A 341 4.72 -0.51 -27.61
N GLY A 342 5.37 -0.70 -28.76
CA GLY A 342 6.83 -0.55 -28.91
C GLY A 342 7.41 0.86 -28.71
N SER A 343 6.63 1.82 -28.22
CA SER A 343 7.04 3.18 -27.90
C SER A 343 6.59 3.55 -26.49
N VAL A 344 7.50 4.14 -25.71
CA VAL A 344 7.18 4.73 -24.40
C VAL A 344 6.09 5.80 -24.60
N PRO A 345 5.00 5.78 -23.81
CA PRO A 345 4.00 6.84 -23.84
C PRO A 345 4.64 8.18 -23.48
N ALA A 346 4.08 9.28 -24.02
CA ALA A 346 4.53 10.60 -23.63
C ALA A 346 4.25 10.81 -22.12
N PRO A 347 5.20 11.39 -21.37
CA PRO A 347 4.97 11.64 -19.95
C PRO A 347 3.85 12.67 -19.75
N VAL A 348 3.14 12.54 -18.64
CA VAL A 348 2.14 13.52 -18.22
C VAL A 348 2.90 14.73 -17.66
N ILE A 349 2.65 15.92 -18.21
CA ILE A 349 3.32 17.15 -17.77
C ILE A 349 2.65 17.62 -16.47
N THR A 350 3.37 17.57 -15.35
CA THR A 350 2.99 18.24 -14.10
C THR A 350 3.67 19.62 -14.05
N GLU A 351 2.98 20.63 -13.51
CA GLU A 351 3.58 21.97 -13.30
C GLU A 351 4.49 21.93 -12.06
N GLU A 352 5.75 22.36 -12.20
CA GLU A 352 6.70 22.45 -11.06
C GLU A 352 6.20 23.48 -10.03
N VAL A 353 6.16 23.08 -8.76
CA VAL A 353 5.98 23.99 -7.62
C VAL A 353 7.33 24.19 -6.94
N ASP A 354 7.89 25.41 -7.04
CA ASP A 354 9.11 25.80 -6.34
C ASP A 354 8.94 25.70 -4.82
N THR A 355 9.68 24.81 -4.13
CA THR A 355 9.92 24.97 -2.68
C THR A 355 11.38 24.75 -2.28
N VAL A 356 11.78 25.48 -1.24
CA VAL A 356 13.15 25.68 -0.76
C VAL A 356 13.24 25.16 0.67
N SER A 357 13.83 23.98 0.89
CA SER A 357 14.30 23.58 2.23
C SER A 357 15.39 22.51 2.13
N ASN A 358 16.48 22.66 2.89
CA ASN A 358 17.53 21.65 2.99
C ASN A 358 17.14 20.65 4.11
N GLY A 359 16.76 19.43 3.72
CA GLY A 359 16.39 18.32 4.62
C GLY A 359 14.89 17.97 4.59
N ILE A 360 14.52 16.79 5.11
CA ILE A 360 13.13 16.32 5.09
C ILE A 360 12.25 17.13 6.04
N SER A 361 11.30 17.86 5.47
CA SER A 361 10.39 18.72 6.20
C SER A 361 8.95 18.50 5.73
N PHE A 362 8.08 18.25 6.70
CA PHE A 362 6.64 18.13 6.50
C PHE A 362 5.97 19.39 7.06
N THR A 363 5.33 20.18 6.19
CA THR A 363 4.69 21.44 6.60
C THR A 363 3.18 21.28 6.63
N GLN A 364 2.55 21.61 7.77
CA GLN A 364 1.10 21.64 7.94
C GLN A 364 0.56 23.00 7.50
N ASP A 365 0.53 23.27 6.20
CA ASP A 365 0.05 24.56 5.68
C ASP A 365 -0.82 24.34 4.45
N LEU A 366 -2.12 24.22 4.66
CA LEU A 366 -3.08 24.61 3.63
C LEU A 366 -3.99 25.70 4.22
N PRO A 367 -4.02 26.91 3.64
CA PRO A 367 -5.00 27.94 3.97
C PRO A 367 -6.42 27.38 3.85
N ALA A 368 -7.31 27.77 4.74
CA ALA A 368 -8.69 27.23 4.81
C ALA A 368 -9.52 27.44 3.51
N ASP A 369 -9.01 28.26 2.60
CA ASP A 369 -9.54 28.70 1.32
C ASP A 369 -9.10 27.88 0.10
N GLU A 370 -7.98 27.14 0.15
CA GLU A 370 -7.61 26.17 -0.92
C GLU A 370 -8.49 24.91 -0.91
N PHE A 371 -9.25 24.71 0.17
CA PHE A 371 -10.20 23.60 0.32
C PHE A 371 -11.50 23.74 -0.50
N GLN A 372 -11.68 24.75 -1.36
CA GLN A 372 -12.90 24.88 -2.18
C GLN A 372 -13.08 23.67 -3.13
N TRP A 373 -12.01 23.04 -3.60
CA TRP A 373 -12.09 21.86 -4.48
C TRP A 373 -12.38 20.55 -3.75
N ILE A 374 -11.90 20.37 -2.52
CA ILE A 374 -12.18 19.16 -1.71
C ILE A 374 -13.55 19.25 -1.01
N ARG A 375 -14.09 20.46 -0.78
CA ARG A 375 -15.43 20.64 -0.18
C ARG A 375 -16.57 20.08 -1.04
N SER A 376 -16.40 19.97 -2.36
CA SER A 376 -17.38 19.30 -3.22
C SER A 376 -17.44 17.78 -3.04
N PHE A 377 -16.42 17.15 -2.43
CA PHE A 377 -16.41 15.71 -2.19
C PHE A 377 -16.99 15.31 -0.83
N LEU A 378 -16.96 16.21 0.17
CA LEU A 378 -17.33 15.90 1.56
C LEU A 378 -18.64 16.53 2.06
N TRP A 379 -19.38 17.27 1.23
CA TRP A 379 -20.73 17.76 1.55
C TRP A 379 -21.83 17.28 0.59
N GLY A 380 -21.72 16.02 0.16
CA GLY A 380 -22.80 15.25 -0.47
C GLY A 380 -23.60 14.38 0.49
N VAL A 381 -23.48 14.51 1.82
CA VAL A 381 -24.33 13.75 2.78
C VAL A 381 -25.57 14.57 3.14
N ALA A 382 -26.44 14.74 2.16
CA ALA A 382 -27.90 14.82 2.31
C ALA A 382 -28.54 14.79 0.92
N GLY A 383 -28.39 13.67 0.20
CA GLY A 383 -29.21 13.36 -0.97
C GLY A 383 -28.47 13.38 -2.31
N SER A 384 -27.81 12.27 -2.65
CA SER A 384 -27.84 11.60 -3.96
C SER A 384 -26.78 10.50 -3.95
N GLY A 385 -27.23 9.24 -3.98
CA GLY A 385 -26.37 8.06 -3.91
C GLY A 385 -25.66 7.71 -5.22
N GLU A 386 -25.34 8.68 -6.07
CA GLU A 386 -24.81 8.42 -7.42
C GLU A 386 -23.27 8.45 -7.47
N TYR A 387 -22.59 9.35 -6.75
CA TYR A 387 -21.12 9.49 -6.88
C TYR A 387 -20.28 8.43 -6.14
N PHE A 388 -20.81 7.83 -5.07
CA PHE A 388 -20.12 6.72 -4.37
C PHE A 388 -20.22 5.40 -5.15
N LEU A 389 -21.25 5.28 -6.00
CA LEU A 389 -21.37 4.16 -6.92
C LEU A 389 -20.37 4.28 -8.07
N GLU A 390 -20.12 5.49 -8.61
CA GLU A 390 -19.18 5.66 -9.73
C GLU A 390 -17.73 5.26 -9.39
N SER A 391 -17.18 5.63 -8.22
CA SER A 391 -15.80 5.28 -7.88
C SER A 391 -15.61 3.78 -7.57
N ILE A 392 -16.63 3.13 -7.00
CA ILE A 392 -16.65 1.68 -6.81
C ILE A 392 -16.88 0.99 -8.17
N GLU A 393 -17.78 1.51 -9.00
CA GLU A 393 -18.01 0.99 -10.35
C GLU A 393 -16.75 1.08 -11.21
N GLU A 394 -15.92 2.11 -11.09
CA GLU A 394 -14.68 2.23 -11.86
C GLU A 394 -13.62 1.19 -11.46
N GLN A 395 -13.50 0.87 -10.17
CA GLN A 395 -12.55 -0.14 -9.69
C GLN A 395 -12.97 -1.59 -10.04
N PHE A 396 -14.27 -1.84 -10.18
CA PHE A 396 -14.84 -3.19 -10.40
C PHE A 396 -15.39 -3.39 -11.83
N ARG A 397 -15.13 -2.49 -12.78
CA ARG A 397 -15.54 -2.63 -14.19
C ARG A 397 -14.53 -3.44 -15.00
N ILE A 398 -15.11 -4.27 -15.86
CA ILE A 398 -14.51 -4.94 -17.04
C ILE A 398 -14.09 -3.88 -18.07
#